data_AF-A0A7L4MJF9-F1
#
_entry.id   AF-A0A7L4MJF9-F1
#
_cell.length_a   1.000
_cell.length_b   1.000
_cell.length_c   1.000
_cell.angle_alpha   90.00
_cell.angle_beta   90.00
_cell.angle_gamma   90.00
#
_symmetry.space_group_name_H-M   'P 1'
#
loop_
_entity.id
_entity.type
_entity.pdbx_description
1 polymer ?
#
loop_
_entity_poly.entity_id
_entity_poly.type
_entity_poly.pdbx_seq_one_letter_code
_entity_poly.pdbx_strand_id
1 'polypeptide(L)'
;MAQSVVYADLKFAVAPPLTAPACPAAHHDEDDSPYENVPLGPVTVEPSPGRWPRRWRVPTGLLAGSLLLLLLVATVALGACYWQVTRSLRDASHEHAAERGRLSQSLEQTQLELAWARAELQRAWQEGNSSQLELGDARQELAELQQEMREVQAKLNSSESTVSSLRACVNTECCPAGWVLYRSKCLFISADKKNCWASHEDCRKRDAQLLVQGNWPSWTMPVQSRAAAAPQEGG
;
A
#
# COMPACT_ATOMS: atom_id res chain seq x y z
N MET A 1 -11.00 -10.49 3.05
CA MET A 1 -12.22 -10.16 3.83
C MET A 1 -12.29 -8.64 3.94
N ALA A 2 -13.47 -8.04 3.83
CA ALA A 2 -13.61 -6.60 3.58
C ALA A 2 -13.26 -5.74 4.80
N GLN A 3 -12.58 -4.61 4.57
CA GLN A 3 -12.42 -3.55 5.57
C GLN A 3 -13.58 -2.55 5.42
N SER A 4 -14.38 -2.41 6.47
CA SER A 4 -15.47 -1.43 6.51
C SER A 4 -14.91 -0.03 6.81
N VAL A 5 -14.76 0.80 5.78
CA VAL A 5 -14.41 2.22 5.96
C VAL A 5 -15.68 3.00 6.25
N VAL A 6 -15.85 3.42 7.51
CA VAL A 6 -16.94 4.31 7.93
C VAL A 6 -16.54 5.74 7.60
N TYR A 7 -17.20 6.35 6.60
CA TYR A 7 -17.07 7.77 6.33
C TYR A 7 -17.87 8.58 7.35
N ALA A 8 -17.23 9.58 7.96
CA ALA A 8 -17.90 10.52 8.86
C ALA A 8 -18.61 11.62 8.07
N ASP A 9 -19.91 11.77 8.31
CA ASP A 9 -20.73 12.89 7.80
C ASP A 9 -20.47 14.15 8.65
N LEU A 10 -19.63 15.07 8.17
CA LEU A 10 -19.46 16.38 8.80
C LEU A 10 -20.55 17.34 8.34
N LYS A 11 -21.66 17.37 9.09
CA LYS A 11 -22.64 18.45 8.99
C LYS A 11 -22.04 19.76 9.51
N PHE A 12 -22.07 20.79 8.68
CA PHE A 12 -21.68 22.15 9.05
C PHE A 12 -22.64 22.70 10.12
N ALA A 13 -22.15 22.84 11.35
CA ALA A 13 -22.73 23.74 12.35
C ALA A 13 -21.99 25.08 12.29
N VAL A 14 -22.70 26.17 11.94
CA VAL A 14 -22.15 27.53 11.89
C VAL A 14 -22.64 28.35 13.08
N ALA A 15 -21.74 28.59 14.03
CA ALA A 15 -21.66 29.63 15.07
C ALA A 15 -20.49 29.24 16.00
N PRO A 16 -19.85 30.12 16.81
CA PRO A 16 -20.05 31.56 17.09
C PRO A 16 -18.70 32.32 16.86
N PRO A 17 -18.25 33.38 17.60
CA PRO A 17 -18.92 34.36 18.47
C PRO A 17 -18.66 35.84 18.08
N LEU A 18 -19.40 36.77 18.72
CA LEU A 18 -19.13 38.21 18.70
C LEU A 18 -18.59 38.66 20.06
N THR A 19 -17.41 39.30 20.09
CA THR A 19 -16.91 39.99 21.30
C THR A 19 -16.14 41.29 20.95
N ALA A 20 -16.61 42.38 21.57
CA ALA A 20 -16.14 43.78 21.73
C ALA A 20 -14.67 44.18 21.39
N PRO A 21 -14.44 45.50 21.12
CA PRO A 21 -14.16 46.50 22.19
C PRO A 21 -14.86 47.86 21.94
N ALA A 22 -14.91 48.89 22.81
CA ALA A 22 -14.69 49.09 24.25
C ALA A 22 -15.40 50.41 24.68
N CYS A 23 -15.61 50.66 25.99
CA CYS A 23 -16.45 51.74 26.53
C CYS A 23 -15.80 53.16 26.49
N PRO A 24 -16.53 54.26 26.84
CA PRO A 24 -16.72 54.57 28.27
C PRO A 24 -18.09 55.18 28.71
N ALA A 25 -18.50 54.75 29.91
CA ALA A 25 -19.11 55.51 31.03
C ALA A 25 -20.49 56.23 30.93
N ALA A 26 -21.25 56.04 32.03
CA ALA A 26 -22.44 56.78 32.51
C ALA A 26 -23.74 56.65 31.68
N HIS A 27 -24.94 56.59 32.27
CA HIS A 27 -25.34 56.57 33.70
C HIS A 27 -26.56 55.62 33.86
N HIS A 28 -26.71 55.01 35.03
CA HIS A 28 -27.94 54.31 35.43
C HIS A 28 -28.96 55.35 35.94
N ASP A 29 -30.25 55.10 35.76
CA ASP A 29 -31.29 55.18 36.81
C ASP A 29 -32.70 55.25 36.18
N GLU A 30 -33.62 54.45 36.73
CA GLU A 30 -35.08 54.58 36.56
C GLU A 30 -35.66 55.40 37.74
N ASP A 31 -36.97 55.66 37.71
CA ASP A 31 -37.77 56.42 38.69
C ASP A 31 -37.40 57.92 38.82
N ASP A 32 -38.32 58.89 38.92
CA ASP A 32 -39.65 58.87 39.52
C ASP A 32 -40.57 59.98 38.94
N SER A 33 -41.87 59.90 39.23
CA SER A 33 -42.89 60.95 39.03
C SER A 33 -43.15 61.65 40.39
N PRO A 34 -44.22 62.46 40.65
CA PRO A 34 -45.00 63.40 39.83
C PRO A 34 -45.05 64.83 40.48
N TYR A 35 -45.99 65.69 40.03
CA TYR A 35 -46.60 66.87 40.71
C TYR A 35 -45.95 68.29 40.68
N GLU A 36 -46.76 69.23 40.13
CA GLU A 36 -47.07 70.62 40.55
C GLU A 36 -45.94 71.70 40.60
N ASN A 37 -46.14 72.95 40.15
CA ASN A 37 -47.20 73.92 40.53
C ASN A 37 -47.41 75.06 39.50
N VAL A 38 -48.50 75.83 39.66
CA VAL A 38 -49.08 76.86 38.75
C VAL A 38 -49.76 77.97 39.61
N PRO A 39 -49.98 79.26 39.23
CA PRO A 39 -49.76 80.00 37.96
C PRO A 39 -48.96 81.35 38.10
N LEU A 40 -48.86 82.17 37.03
CA LEU A 40 -49.38 83.57 37.02
C LEU A 40 -49.33 84.21 35.60
N GLY A 41 -50.38 84.93 35.23
CA GLY A 41 -50.41 85.81 34.04
C GLY A 41 -51.24 87.06 34.31
N PRO A 42 -51.23 88.06 33.42
CA PRO A 42 -52.24 89.11 33.40
C PRO A 42 -53.17 89.02 32.17
N VAL A 43 -54.46 89.19 32.44
CA VAL A 43 -55.55 89.45 31.48
C VAL A 43 -55.35 90.91 30.99
N THR A 44 -55.64 91.37 29.76
CA THR A 44 -56.89 91.27 28.97
C THR A 44 -56.68 91.84 27.55
N VAL A 45 -57.73 91.78 26.72
CA VAL A 45 -58.07 92.60 25.53
C VAL A 45 -57.74 92.00 24.16
N GLU A 46 -58.80 91.50 23.52
CA GLU A 46 -58.93 91.27 22.08
C GLU A 46 -59.30 92.59 21.38
N PRO A 47 -58.75 92.86 20.18
CA PRO A 47 -59.61 93.34 19.11
C PRO A 47 -59.30 92.73 17.74
N SER A 48 -60.31 92.07 17.17
CA SER A 48 -60.45 91.68 15.76
C SER A 48 -60.46 92.89 14.79
N PRO A 49 -60.46 92.69 13.45
CA PRO A 49 -59.64 91.77 12.66
C PRO A 49 -58.94 92.51 11.49
N GLY A 50 -57.66 92.21 11.19
CA GLY A 50 -56.86 93.05 10.28
C GLY A 50 -55.87 92.36 9.33
N ARG A 51 -56.21 92.35 8.03
CA ARG A 51 -55.34 92.19 6.85
C ARG A 51 -54.47 90.93 6.73
N TRP A 52 -54.89 90.08 5.79
CA TRP A 52 -54.03 89.12 5.08
C TRP A 52 -52.78 89.79 4.48
N PRO A 53 -51.56 89.28 4.70
CA PRO A 53 -50.41 89.65 3.89
C PRO A 53 -50.51 88.98 2.51
N ARG A 54 -50.34 89.82 1.48
CA ARG A 54 -50.23 89.51 0.04
C ARG A 54 -49.70 88.11 -0.29
N ARG A 55 -50.33 87.45 -1.27
CA ARG A 55 -49.70 86.42 -2.12
C ARG A 55 -48.31 86.90 -2.57
N TRP A 56 -47.25 86.22 -2.14
CA TRP A 56 -45.92 86.40 -2.71
C TRP A 56 -45.91 85.83 -4.14
N ARG A 57 -45.99 86.70 -5.15
CA ARG A 57 -45.54 86.34 -6.50
C ARG A 57 -44.02 86.33 -6.50
N VAL A 58 -43.41 85.16 -6.30
CA VAL A 58 -41.98 84.98 -6.62
C VAL A 58 -41.79 85.32 -8.10
N PRO A 59 -40.85 86.22 -8.47
CA PRO A 59 -40.64 86.56 -9.87
C PRO A 59 -40.16 85.31 -10.62
N THR A 60 -40.80 84.99 -11.74
CA THR A 60 -40.65 83.71 -12.45
C THR A 60 -39.21 83.39 -12.85
N GLY A 61 -38.38 84.43 -13.08
CA GLY A 61 -36.95 84.30 -13.35
C GLY A 61 -36.13 83.74 -12.19
N LEU A 62 -36.50 84.02 -10.92
CA LEU A 62 -35.82 83.40 -9.76
C LEU A 62 -36.15 81.91 -9.66
N LEU A 63 -37.39 81.51 -9.98
CA LEU A 63 -37.77 80.08 -10.00
C LEU A 63 -37.07 79.32 -11.13
N ALA A 64 -36.95 79.92 -12.31
CA ALA A 64 -36.19 79.34 -13.43
C ALA A 64 -34.69 79.23 -13.10
N GLY A 65 -34.11 80.27 -12.48
CA GLY A 65 -32.72 80.28 -12.04
C GLY A 65 -32.43 79.23 -10.95
N SER A 66 -33.31 79.08 -9.95
CA SER A 66 -33.15 78.04 -8.92
C SER A 66 -33.31 76.64 -9.49
N LEU A 67 -34.21 76.43 -10.46
CA LEU A 67 -34.38 75.14 -11.13
C LEU A 67 -33.11 74.76 -11.92
N LEU A 68 -32.53 75.72 -12.66
CA LEU A 68 -31.29 75.50 -13.40
C LEU A 68 -30.11 75.21 -12.46
N LEU A 69 -30.02 75.91 -11.32
CA LEU A 69 -29.00 75.65 -10.30
C LEU A 69 -29.15 74.26 -9.67
N LEU A 70 -30.36 73.83 -9.37
CA LEU A 70 -30.64 72.48 -8.85
C LEU A 70 -30.27 71.39 -9.87
N LEU A 71 -30.53 71.61 -11.17
CA LEU A 71 -30.12 70.68 -12.22
C LEU A 71 -28.59 70.59 -12.34
N LEU A 72 -27.87 71.72 -12.25
CA LEU A 72 -26.40 71.74 -12.24
C LEU A 72 -25.83 70.99 -11.02
N VAL A 73 -26.39 71.21 -9.83
CA VAL A 73 -25.98 70.47 -8.61
C VAL A 73 -26.26 68.98 -8.77
N ALA A 74 -27.42 68.60 -9.32
CA ALA A 74 -27.77 67.21 -9.56
C ALA A 74 -26.82 66.51 -10.56
N THR A 75 -26.45 67.16 -11.68
CA THR A 75 -25.52 66.57 -12.65
C THR A 75 -24.10 66.42 -12.10
N VAL A 76 -23.63 67.40 -11.30
CA VAL A 76 -22.33 67.30 -10.61
C VAL A 76 -22.33 66.19 -9.56
N ALA A 77 -23.41 66.07 -8.77
CA ALA A 77 -23.57 64.98 -7.80
C ALA A 77 -23.61 63.61 -8.48
N LEU A 78 -24.39 63.46 -9.57
CA LEU A 78 -24.42 62.24 -10.39
C LEU A 78 -23.04 61.88 -10.96
N GLY A 79 -22.30 62.87 -11.47
CA GLY A 79 -20.93 62.69 -11.95
C GLY A 79 -19.97 62.21 -10.86
N ALA A 80 -20.05 62.79 -9.66
CA ALA A 80 -19.25 62.38 -8.51
C ALA A 80 -19.60 60.95 -8.05
N CYS A 81 -20.88 60.61 -7.93
CA CYS A 81 -21.33 59.27 -7.59
C CYS A 81 -20.90 58.23 -8.65
N TYR A 82 -21.05 58.54 -9.94
CA TYR A 82 -20.63 57.66 -11.03
C TYR A 82 -19.11 57.44 -11.04
N TRP A 83 -18.32 58.50 -10.81
CA TRP A 83 -16.87 58.39 -10.68
C TRP A 83 -16.46 57.56 -9.47
N GLN A 84 -17.11 57.75 -8.32
CA GLN A 84 -16.87 56.98 -7.10
C GLN A 84 -17.17 55.49 -7.30
N VAL A 85 -18.31 55.14 -7.90
CA VAL A 85 -18.69 53.75 -8.20
C VAL A 85 -17.74 53.14 -9.24
N THR A 86 -17.40 53.86 -10.30
CA THR A 86 -16.44 53.40 -11.32
C THR A 86 -15.06 53.14 -10.71
N ARG A 87 -14.62 53.97 -9.78
CA ARG A 87 -13.36 53.80 -9.05
C ARG A 87 -13.42 52.58 -8.12
N SER A 88 -14.46 52.46 -7.30
CA SER A 88 -14.65 51.31 -6.39
C SER A 88 -14.69 49.97 -7.14
N LEU A 89 -15.38 49.91 -8.29
CA LEU A 89 -15.38 48.74 -9.17
C LEU A 89 -13.99 48.44 -9.75
N ARG A 90 -13.22 49.47 -10.10
CA ARG A 90 -11.86 49.31 -10.65
C ARG A 90 -10.89 48.83 -9.57
N ASP A 91 -10.97 49.37 -8.37
CA ASP A 91 -10.13 48.98 -7.22
C ASP A 91 -10.44 47.51 -6.84
N ALA A 92 -11.71 47.12 -6.67
CA ALA A 92 -12.12 45.73 -6.43
C ALA A 92 -11.72 44.76 -7.56
N SER A 93 -11.79 45.21 -8.82
CA SER A 93 -11.32 44.43 -9.97
C SER A 93 -9.79 44.18 -9.93
N HIS A 94 -9.01 45.14 -9.45
CA HIS A 94 -7.57 44.97 -9.26
C HIS A 94 -7.22 44.00 -8.13
N GLU A 95 -7.95 44.04 -7.02
CA GLU A 95 -7.78 43.07 -5.92
C GLU A 95 -8.09 41.65 -6.40
N HIS A 96 -9.25 41.43 -7.05
CA HIS A 96 -9.58 40.13 -7.62
C HIS A 96 -8.61 39.67 -8.71
N ALA A 97 -8.04 40.56 -9.52
CA ALA A 97 -7.01 40.19 -10.49
C ALA A 97 -5.74 39.67 -9.80
N ALA A 98 -5.32 40.30 -8.70
CA ALA A 98 -4.18 39.86 -7.91
C ALA A 98 -4.46 38.52 -7.18
N GLU A 99 -5.65 38.35 -6.59
CA GLU A 99 -6.09 37.08 -6.00
C GLU A 99 -6.10 35.95 -7.03
N ARG A 100 -6.66 36.19 -8.21
CA ARG A 100 -6.77 35.19 -9.29
C ARG A 100 -5.39 34.78 -9.81
N GLY A 101 -4.44 35.71 -9.89
CA GLY A 101 -3.04 35.42 -10.21
C GLY A 101 -2.33 34.59 -9.13
N ARG A 102 -2.59 34.86 -7.84
CA ARG A 102 -2.07 34.04 -6.73
C ARG A 102 -2.66 32.64 -6.73
N LEU A 103 -3.96 32.50 -6.98
CA LEU A 103 -4.65 31.23 -7.08
C LEU A 103 -4.20 30.41 -8.30
N SER A 104 -3.97 31.05 -9.46
CA SER A 104 -3.45 30.36 -10.64
C SER A 104 -2.02 29.87 -10.40
N GLN A 105 -1.14 30.69 -9.82
CA GLN A 105 0.23 30.27 -9.45
C GLN A 105 0.22 29.10 -8.45
N SER A 106 -0.65 29.14 -7.43
CA SER A 106 -0.81 28.03 -6.46
C SER A 106 -1.32 26.75 -7.12
N LEU A 107 -2.27 26.85 -8.05
CA LEU A 107 -2.77 25.71 -8.83
C LEU A 107 -1.72 25.15 -9.80
N GLU A 108 -0.90 25.98 -10.42
CA GLU A 108 0.21 25.54 -11.29
C GLU A 108 1.30 24.85 -10.47
N GLN A 109 1.67 25.41 -9.31
CA GLN A 109 2.66 24.81 -8.42
C GLN A 109 2.18 23.45 -7.87
N THR A 110 0.94 23.35 -7.37
CA THR A 110 0.40 22.08 -6.88
C THR A 110 0.25 21.03 -8.00
N GLN A 111 -0.04 21.45 -9.24
CA GLN A 111 -0.02 20.54 -10.39
C GLN A 111 1.38 20.02 -10.72
N LEU A 112 2.42 20.87 -10.65
CA LEU A 112 3.80 20.46 -10.84
C LEU A 112 4.26 19.50 -9.75
N GLU A 113 3.95 19.79 -8.49
CA GLU A 113 4.25 18.90 -7.35
C GLU A 113 3.54 17.54 -7.49
N LEU A 114 2.28 17.52 -7.91
CA LEU A 114 1.54 16.27 -8.20
C LEU A 114 2.11 15.51 -9.40
N ALA A 115 2.55 16.20 -10.46
CA ALA A 115 3.18 15.57 -11.62
C ALA A 115 4.54 14.95 -11.24
N TRP A 116 5.34 15.65 -10.45
CA TRP A 116 6.62 15.15 -9.93
C TRP A 116 6.42 13.95 -9.01
N ALA A 117 5.50 14.03 -8.04
CA ALA A 117 5.20 12.92 -7.13
C ALA A 117 4.68 11.68 -7.86
N ARG A 118 3.90 11.85 -8.94
CA ARG A 118 3.46 10.74 -9.80
C ARG A 118 4.63 10.12 -10.58
N ALA A 119 5.53 10.92 -11.12
CA ALA A 119 6.71 10.42 -11.83
C ALA A 119 7.65 9.64 -10.90
N GLU A 120 7.84 10.11 -9.67
CA GLU A 120 8.66 9.43 -8.66
C GLU A 120 8.01 8.12 -8.18
N LEU A 121 6.68 8.12 -7.97
CA LEU A 121 5.93 6.89 -7.67
C LEU A 121 6.02 5.88 -8.82
N GLN A 122 5.94 6.34 -10.07
CA GLN A 122 6.11 5.48 -11.25
C GLN A 122 7.53 4.90 -11.33
N ARG A 123 8.57 5.68 -11.02
CA ARG A 123 9.95 5.18 -10.95
C ARG A 123 10.09 4.10 -9.87
N ALA A 124 9.69 4.41 -8.63
CA ALA A 124 9.76 3.47 -7.51
C ALA A 124 8.94 2.19 -7.77
N TRP A 125 7.82 2.28 -8.50
CA TRP A 125 7.05 1.11 -8.92
C TRP A 125 7.77 0.26 -9.96
N GLN A 126 8.42 0.87 -10.95
CA GLN A 126 9.23 0.15 -11.95
C GLN A 126 10.44 -0.53 -11.31
N GLU A 127 11.16 0.18 -10.43
CA GLU A 127 12.27 -0.38 -9.65
C GLU A 127 11.81 -1.56 -8.78
N GLY A 128 10.70 -1.40 -8.04
CA GLY A 128 10.11 -2.47 -7.24
C GLY A 128 9.65 -3.69 -8.06
N ASN A 129 9.12 -3.48 -9.26
CA ASN A 129 8.72 -4.56 -10.18
C ASN A 129 9.95 -5.27 -10.76
N SER A 130 11.00 -4.53 -11.14
CA SER A 130 12.29 -5.11 -11.55
C SER A 130 12.91 -5.95 -10.43
N SER A 131 12.99 -5.41 -9.21
CA SER A 131 13.48 -6.15 -8.05
C SER A 131 12.62 -7.37 -7.72
N GLN A 132 11.30 -7.32 -7.93
CA GLN A 132 10.43 -8.49 -7.75
C GLN A 132 10.74 -9.59 -8.78
N LEU A 133 11.06 -9.22 -10.02
CA LEU A 133 11.42 -10.16 -11.08
C LEU A 133 12.77 -10.83 -10.80
N GLU A 134 13.78 -10.04 -10.41
CA GLU A 134 15.10 -10.54 -9.97
C GLU A 134 14.98 -11.46 -8.74
N LEU A 135 14.15 -11.11 -7.76
CA LEU A 135 13.85 -11.98 -6.61
C LEU A 135 13.10 -13.26 -7.00
N GLY A 136 12.34 -13.25 -8.09
CA GLY A 136 11.71 -14.43 -8.66
C GLY A 136 12.75 -15.38 -9.26
N ASP A 137 13.64 -14.84 -10.09
CA ASP A 137 14.71 -15.55 -10.78
C ASP A 137 15.71 -16.17 -9.78
N ALA A 138 16.21 -15.38 -8.83
CA ALA A 138 17.12 -15.86 -7.78
C ALA A 138 16.48 -16.92 -6.86
N ARG A 139 15.14 -16.92 -6.69
CA ARG A 139 14.43 -17.99 -5.97
C ARG A 139 14.34 -19.26 -6.80
N GLN A 140 14.21 -19.15 -8.12
CA GLN A 140 14.21 -20.30 -9.01
C GLN A 140 15.61 -20.93 -9.07
N GLU A 141 16.67 -20.13 -9.26
CA GLU A 141 18.07 -20.60 -9.22
C GLU A 141 18.38 -21.32 -7.90
N LEU A 142 17.94 -20.76 -6.76
CA LEU A 142 18.09 -21.41 -5.45
C LEU A 142 17.33 -22.74 -5.36
N ALA A 143 16.14 -22.86 -5.96
CA ALA A 143 15.37 -24.09 -5.98
C ALA A 143 16.01 -25.17 -6.87
N GLU A 144 16.59 -24.77 -8.01
CA GLU A 144 17.35 -25.62 -8.92
C GLU A 144 18.63 -26.14 -8.23
N LEU A 145 19.44 -25.26 -7.62
CA LEU A 145 20.60 -25.63 -6.80
C LEU A 145 20.23 -26.57 -5.63
N GLN A 146 19.10 -26.34 -4.95
CA GLN A 146 18.61 -27.27 -3.92
C GLN A 146 18.18 -28.63 -4.49
N GLN A 147 17.71 -28.69 -5.74
CA GLN A 147 17.39 -29.95 -6.40
C GLN A 147 18.65 -30.71 -6.81
N GLU A 148 19.63 -30.04 -7.41
CA GLU A 148 20.93 -30.62 -7.75
C GLU A 148 21.64 -31.16 -6.50
N MET A 149 21.68 -30.38 -5.41
CA MET A 149 22.26 -30.82 -4.14
C MET A 149 21.57 -32.07 -3.59
N ARG A 150 20.23 -32.15 -3.66
CA ARG A 150 19.48 -33.36 -3.27
C ARG A 150 19.79 -34.56 -4.16
N GLU A 151 19.94 -34.37 -5.46
CA GLU A 151 20.32 -35.45 -6.39
C GLU A 151 21.76 -35.94 -6.13
N VAL A 152 22.71 -35.02 -5.94
CA VAL A 152 24.09 -35.33 -5.58
C VAL A 152 24.15 -36.08 -4.23
N GLN A 153 23.40 -35.63 -3.22
CA GLN A 153 23.31 -36.32 -1.93
C GLN A 153 22.70 -37.72 -2.06
N ALA A 154 21.66 -37.89 -2.87
CA ALA A 154 21.06 -39.21 -3.12
C ALA A 154 22.05 -40.17 -3.82
N LYS A 155 22.79 -39.68 -4.83
CA LYS A 155 23.89 -40.43 -5.47
C LYS A 155 25.00 -40.76 -4.47
N LEU A 156 25.38 -39.83 -3.60
CA LEU A 156 26.39 -40.04 -2.58
C LEU A 156 25.97 -41.15 -1.61
N ASN A 157 24.75 -41.09 -1.07
CA ASN A 157 24.19 -42.12 -0.16
C ASN A 157 24.09 -43.50 -0.84
N SER A 158 23.78 -43.54 -2.15
CA SER A 158 23.79 -44.78 -2.95
C SER A 158 25.21 -45.34 -3.13
N SER A 159 26.20 -44.47 -3.38
CA SER A 159 27.60 -44.87 -3.45
C SER A 159 28.16 -45.31 -2.09
N GLU A 160 27.75 -44.67 -1.00
CA GLU A 160 28.16 -45.02 0.36
C GLU A 160 27.58 -46.37 0.80
N SER A 161 26.30 -46.63 0.53
CA SER A 161 25.67 -47.91 0.85
C SER A 161 26.26 -49.07 0.04
N THR A 162 26.57 -48.87 -1.24
CA THR A 162 27.27 -49.89 -2.06
C THR A 162 28.72 -50.10 -1.62
N VAL A 163 29.48 -49.04 -1.32
CA VAL A 163 30.84 -49.16 -0.75
C VAL A 163 30.80 -49.84 0.63
N SER A 164 29.77 -49.58 1.44
CA SER A 164 29.60 -50.19 2.76
C SER A 164 29.28 -51.68 2.68
N SER A 165 28.44 -52.12 1.73
CA SER A 165 28.17 -53.54 1.51
C SER A 165 29.40 -54.29 0.97
N LEU A 166 30.16 -53.67 0.07
CA LEU A 166 31.44 -54.21 -0.40
C LEU A 166 32.47 -54.29 0.74
N ARG A 167 32.59 -53.26 1.58
CA ARG A 167 33.48 -53.25 2.75
C ARG A 167 33.08 -54.30 3.78
N ALA A 168 31.78 -54.49 4.02
CA ALA A 168 31.28 -55.59 4.85
C ALA A 168 31.77 -56.92 4.27
N CYS A 169 31.62 -57.15 2.97
CA CYS A 169 32.08 -58.37 2.32
C CYS A 169 33.60 -58.58 2.29
N VAL A 170 34.41 -57.52 2.31
CA VAL A 170 35.87 -57.60 2.51
C VAL A 170 36.23 -57.96 3.96
N ASN A 171 35.49 -57.42 4.93
CA ASN A 171 35.76 -57.65 6.36
C ASN A 171 35.12 -58.93 6.92
N THR A 172 34.08 -59.45 6.27
CA THR A 172 33.31 -60.65 6.69
C THR A 172 33.14 -61.64 5.55
N GLU A 173 34.22 -61.96 4.83
CA GLU A 173 34.39 -63.18 4.03
C GLU A 173 33.15 -63.60 3.19
N CYS A 174 32.62 -62.69 2.37
CA CYS A 174 31.44 -63.00 1.57
C CYS A 174 31.73 -64.01 0.45
N CYS A 175 30.75 -64.87 0.17
CA CYS A 175 30.69 -65.66 -1.05
C CYS A 175 29.43 -65.30 -1.88
N PRO A 176 29.46 -65.46 -3.22
CA PRO A 176 28.27 -65.25 -4.06
C PRO A 176 27.14 -66.22 -3.68
N ALA A 177 25.90 -65.87 -4.05
CA ALA A 177 24.74 -66.72 -3.77
C ALA A 177 24.91 -68.15 -4.31
N GLY A 178 24.65 -69.16 -3.48
CA GLY A 178 24.85 -70.57 -3.80
C GLY A 178 26.26 -71.12 -3.56
N TRP A 179 27.20 -70.30 -3.07
CA TRP A 179 28.55 -70.71 -2.69
C TRP A 179 28.68 -70.80 -1.17
N VAL A 180 29.47 -71.77 -0.69
CA VAL A 180 29.75 -71.98 0.74
C VAL A 180 31.12 -71.41 1.07
N LEU A 181 31.20 -70.53 2.07
CA LEU A 181 32.48 -70.11 2.64
C LEU A 181 33.10 -71.25 3.47
N TYR A 182 34.34 -71.60 3.16
CA TYR A 182 35.16 -72.50 3.98
C TYR A 182 36.61 -72.04 3.98
N ARG A 183 37.15 -71.66 5.16
CA ARG A 183 38.54 -71.20 5.35
C ARG A 183 38.97 -70.13 4.32
N SER A 184 38.22 -69.04 4.23
CA SER A 184 38.49 -67.92 3.31
C SER A 184 38.55 -68.33 1.82
N LYS A 185 37.80 -69.39 1.46
CA LYS A 185 37.58 -69.85 0.09
C LYS A 185 36.10 -70.11 -0.12
N CYS A 186 35.57 -69.65 -1.24
CA CYS A 186 34.21 -69.95 -1.67
C CYS A 186 34.18 -71.25 -2.47
N LEU A 187 33.33 -72.19 -2.05
CA LEU A 187 33.16 -73.49 -2.68
C LEU A 187 31.76 -73.61 -3.30
N PHE A 188 31.68 -73.98 -4.57
CA PHE A 188 30.42 -74.30 -5.24
C PHE A 188 30.26 -75.82 -5.34
N ILE A 189 29.04 -76.30 -5.08
CA ILE A 189 28.67 -77.71 -5.18
C ILE A 189 27.53 -77.80 -6.19
N SER A 190 27.75 -78.44 -7.34
CA SER A 190 26.68 -78.63 -8.31
C SER A 190 25.64 -79.63 -7.80
N ALA A 191 24.36 -79.31 -7.96
CA ALA A 191 23.27 -80.25 -7.65
C ALA A 191 23.34 -81.53 -8.50
N ASP A 192 23.78 -81.40 -9.76
CA ASP A 192 23.92 -82.52 -10.70
C ASP A 192 25.28 -83.20 -10.61
N LYS A 193 25.28 -84.53 -10.73
CA LYS A 193 26.50 -85.32 -10.88
C LYS A 193 27.04 -85.21 -12.31
N LYS A 194 28.22 -84.60 -12.45
CA LYS A 194 28.93 -84.42 -13.73
C LYS A 194 30.16 -85.33 -13.81
N ASN A 195 30.62 -85.63 -15.03
CA ASN A 195 31.91 -86.28 -15.24
C ASN A 195 33.06 -85.26 -15.08
N CYS A 196 34.31 -85.74 -14.89
CA CYS A 196 35.45 -84.87 -14.57
C CYS A 196 35.62 -83.69 -15.56
N TRP A 197 35.51 -83.95 -16.85
CA TRP A 197 35.60 -82.92 -17.90
C TRP A 197 34.47 -81.89 -17.81
N ALA A 198 33.22 -82.34 -17.69
CA ALA A 198 32.07 -81.46 -17.57
C ALA A 198 32.09 -80.63 -16.26
N SER A 199 32.59 -81.19 -15.15
CA SER A 199 32.80 -80.46 -13.91
C SER A 199 33.89 -79.39 -14.06
N HIS A 200 35.01 -79.73 -14.68
CA HIS A 200 36.09 -78.77 -14.95
C HIS A 200 35.60 -77.60 -15.82
N GLU A 201 34.81 -77.89 -16.84
CA GLU A 201 34.26 -76.88 -17.74
C GLU A 201 33.18 -76.00 -17.08
N ASP A 202 32.33 -76.57 -16.20
CA ASP A 202 31.35 -75.80 -15.42
C ASP A 202 32.04 -74.88 -14.39
N CYS A 203 33.12 -75.34 -13.74
CA CYS A 203 33.96 -74.48 -12.91
C CYS A 203 34.60 -73.34 -13.73
N ARG A 204 35.20 -73.64 -14.89
CA ARG A 204 35.84 -72.65 -15.77
C ARG A 204 34.85 -71.58 -16.26
N LYS A 205 33.61 -71.97 -16.57
CA LYS A 205 32.52 -71.04 -16.95
C LYS A 205 32.01 -70.14 -15.82
N ARG A 206 32.43 -70.41 -14.58
CA ARG A 206 32.07 -69.67 -13.36
C ARG A 206 33.28 -68.96 -12.75
N ASP A 207 34.34 -68.76 -13.55
CA ASP A 207 35.63 -68.18 -13.15
C ASP A 207 36.25 -68.86 -11.92
N ALA A 208 36.07 -70.17 -11.81
CA ALA A 208 36.49 -70.98 -10.67
C ALA A 208 37.30 -72.21 -11.09
N GLN A 209 38.07 -72.74 -10.13
CA GLN A 209 38.88 -73.94 -10.32
C GLN A 209 38.17 -75.17 -9.75
N LEU A 210 38.21 -76.29 -10.47
CA LEU A 210 37.69 -77.57 -9.98
C LEU A 210 38.49 -78.00 -8.74
N LEU A 211 37.80 -78.24 -7.63
CA LEU A 211 38.43 -78.67 -6.39
C LEU A 211 38.96 -80.11 -6.52
N VAL A 212 40.28 -80.26 -6.51
CA VAL A 212 40.96 -81.57 -6.47
C VAL A 212 41.29 -81.91 -5.02
N GLN A 213 41.06 -83.18 -4.64
CA GLN A 213 41.30 -83.70 -3.30
C GLN A 213 42.81 -83.88 -3.02
N GLY A 214 43.50 -82.77 -2.76
CA GLY A 214 44.88 -82.72 -2.26
C GLY A 214 44.95 -82.76 -0.73
N ASN A 215 45.85 -81.97 -0.13
CA ASN A 215 46.10 -81.87 1.33
C ASN A 215 44.95 -81.22 2.14
N TRP A 216 43.70 -81.33 1.70
CA TRP A 216 42.54 -80.90 2.47
C TRP A 216 42.30 -81.89 3.61
N PRO A 217 42.09 -81.44 4.86
CA PRO A 217 41.75 -82.34 5.95
C PRO A 217 40.45 -83.09 5.62
N SER A 218 40.38 -84.36 6.01
CA SER A 218 39.23 -85.25 5.76
C SER A 218 37.91 -84.55 6.06
N TRP A 219 37.13 -84.29 5.01
CA TRP A 219 35.97 -83.41 5.06
C TRP A 219 34.84 -83.96 5.92
N THR A 220 34.53 -83.27 7.02
CA THR A 220 33.14 -83.12 7.47
C THR A 220 32.52 -82.00 6.66
N MET A 221 32.01 -82.29 5.46
CA MET A 221 31.29 -81.28 4.69
C MET A 221 30.06 -80.83 5.48
N PRO A 222 29.77 -79.51 5.53
CA PRO A 222 28.44 -79.05 5.88
C PRO A 222 27.48 -79.64 4.85
N VAL A 223 26.71 -80.65 5.26
CA VAL A 223 25.63 -81.20 4.45
C VAL A 223 24.61 -80.08 4.32
N GLN A 224 24.56 -79.42 3.16
CA GLN A 224 23.44 -78.56 2.84
C GLN A 224 22.19 -79.43 2.85
N SER A 225 21.39 -79.31 3.91
CA SER A 225 20.06 -79.91 3.95
C SER A 225 19.25 -79.32 2.78
N ARG A 226 18.68 -80.20 1.96
CA ARG A 226 17.75 -79.81 0.89
C ARG A 226 16.60 -79.02 1.51
N ALA A 227 16.59 -77.71 1.32
CA ALA A 227 15.50 -76.83 1.71
C ALA A 227 15.24 -75.81 0.61
N ALA A 228 13.97 -75.70 0.21
CA ALA A 228 13.41 -74.65 -0.64
C ALA A 228 14.03 -74.46 -2.04
N ALA A 229 13.77 -75.41 -2.94
CA ALA A 229 13.43 -75.06 -4.33
C ALA A 229 11.90 -75.09 -4.46
N ALA A 230 11.26 -73.94 -4.25
CA ALA A 230 9.85 -73.72 -4.56
C ALA A 230 9.76 -72.60 -5.60
N PRO A 231 9.06 -72.80 -6.74
CA PRO A 231 8.89 -71.73 -7.71
C PRO A 231 7.85 -70.72 -7.19
N GLN A 232 8.21 -69.44 -7.16
CA GLN A 232 7.21 -68.38 -7.19
C GLN A 232 6.79 -68.20 -8.66
N GLU A 233 5.60 -68.68 -9.00
CA GLU A 233 4.88 -68.11 -10.14
C GLU A 233 4.47 -66.67 -9.80
N GLY A 234 4.54 -65.79 -10.79
CA GLY A 234 4.08 -64.40 -10.65
C GLY A 234 2.57 -64.29 -10.85
N GLY A 235 1.97 -63.38 -10.09
CA GLY A 235 0.63 -62.83 -10.28
C GLY A 235 0.65 -61.34 -9.96
#